data_AF-A0A7S3BZK7-F1
#
_entry.id   AF-A0A7S3BZK7-F1
#
_cell.length_a   1.000
_cell.length_b   1.000
_cell.length_c   1.000
_cell.angle_alpha   90.00
_cell.angle_beta   90.00
_cell.angle_gamma   90.00
#
_symmetry.space_group_name_H-M   'P 1'
#
loop_
_entity.id
_entity.type
_entity.pdbx_description
1 polymer ?
#
loop_
_entity_poly.entity_id
_entity_poly.type
_entity_poly.pdbx_seq_one_letter_code
_entity_poly.pdbx_strand_id
1 'polypeptide(L)'
;RQLKSAAAAAAAATPADKKEDTKRQRILDEWNMFDKISDAQAVTITWFLGLFFLACRIPFQVVDNFFFRQFIRALRPAYEDRHMPGRTYLGNTLLATIYDDTEIKIARALEASAGYWTLSLDG
;
A
#
# COMPACT_ATOMS: atom_id res chain seq x y z
N ARG A 1 17.72 15.05 20.52
CA ARG A 1 18.44 14.01 21.30
C ARG A 1 18.25 12.58 20.77
N GLN A 2 17.21 12.27 19.98
CA GLN A 2 16.94 10.91 19.46
C GLN A 2 17.83 10.45 18.29
N LEU A 3 18.47 11.36 17.54
CA LEU A 3 19.35 10.98 16.42
C LEU A 3 20.69 10.38 16.87
N LYS A 4 21.09 10.59 18.13
CA LYS A 4 22.35 10.05 18.67
C LYS A 4 22.24 8.58 19.12
N SER A 5 21.05 8.09 19.46
CA SER A 5 20.85 6.70 19.92
C SER A 5 20.78 5.70 18.76
N ALA A 6 20.21 6.07 17.61
CA ALA A 6 20.21 5.20 16.42
C ALA A 6 21.61 5.01 15.82
N ALA A 7 22.41 6.08 15.76
CA ALA A 7 23.80 6.01 15.30
C ALA A 7 24.69 5.21 16.28
N ALA A 8 24.42 5.29 17.58
CA ALA A 8 25.12 4.48 18.59
C ALA A 8 24.75 2.99 18.52
N ALA A 9 23.49 2.66 18.20
CA ALA A 9 23.06 1.28 17.99
C ALA A 9 23.67 0.66 16.73
N ALA A 10 23.81 1.44 15.65
CA ALA A 10 24.49 1.00 14.42
C ALA A 10 26.02 0.77 14.62
N ALA A 11 26.63 1.46 15.58
CA ALA A 11 28.03 1.27 15.96
C ALA A 11 28.26 0.04 16.85
N ALA A 12 27.24 -0.41 17.59
CA ALA A 12 27.31 -1.58 18.48
C ALA A 12 27.07 -2.92 17.78
N ALA A 13 26.65 -2.92 16.51
CA ALA A 13 26.46 -4.14 15.73
C ALA A 13 27.82 -4.83 15.50
N THR A 14 27.96 -6.00 16.11
CA THR A 14 29.13 -6.86 15.99
C THR A 14 29.39 -7.20 14.51
N PRO A 15 30.66 -7.39 14.09
CA PRO A 15 30.99 -7.67 12.69
C PRO A 15 30.39 -8.99 12.16
N ALA A 16 29.88 -9.86 13.06
CA ALA A 16 29.12 -11.05 12.71
C ALA A 16 27.71 -10.73 12.20
N ASP A 17 26.96 -9.85 12.89
CA ASP A 17 25.59 -9.48 12.52
C ASP A 17 25.56 -8.79 11.14
N LYS A 18 26.52 -7.89 10.90
CA LYS A 18 26.67 -7.22 9.60
C LYS A 18 26.89 -8.19 8.45
N LYS A 19 27.64 -9.28 8.66
CA LYS A 19 27.87 -10.32 7.65
C LYS A 19 26.62 -11.15 7.40
N GLU A 20 25.83 -11.41 8.44
CA GLU A 20 24.59 -12.17 8.33
C GLU A 20 23.51 -11.36 7.59
N ASP A 21 23.39 -10.08 7.89
CA ASP A 21 22.50 -9.15 7.19
C ASP A 21 22.87 -9.01 5.71
N THR A 22 24.17 -8.93 5.40
CA THR A 22 24.65 -8.88 4.02
C THR A 22 24.34 -10.17 3.26
N LYS A 23 24.44 -11.34 3.91
CA LYS A 23 24.07 -12.62 3.30
C LYS A 23 22.56 -12.71 3.05
N ARG A 24 21.75 -12.29 4.01
CA ARG A 24 20.28 -12.22 3.85
C ARG A 24 19.88 -11.30 2.70
N GLN A 25 20.51 -10.12 2.60
CA GLN A 25 20.28 -9.17 1.50
C GLN A 25 20.60 -9.79 0.14
N ARG A 26 21.73 -10.50 -0.01
CA ARG A 26 22.09 -11.17 -1.27
C ARG A 26 21.11 -12.26 -1.68
N ILE A 27 20.63 -13.06 -0.73
CA ILE A 27 19.64 -14.11 -1.00
C ILE A 27 18.31 -13.47 -1.45
N LEU A 28 17.90 -12.38 -0.79
CA LEU A 28 16.70 -11.64 -1.19
C LEU A 28 16.85 -11.01 -2.59
N ASP A 29 18.02 -10.47 -2.91
CA ASP A 29 18.31 -9.90 -4.23
C ASP A 29 18.30 -10.97 -5.35
N GLU A 30 18.82 -12.18 -5.07
CA GLU A 30 18.73 -13.32 -5.99
C GLU A 30 17.28 -13.76 -6.24
N TRP A 31 16.43 -13.74 -5.21
CA TRP A 31 15.01 -14.07 -5.35
C TRP A 31 14.23 -12.96 -6.09
N ASN A 32 14.59 -11.69 -5.86
CA ASN A 32 14.03 -10.55 -6.58
C ASN A 32 14.33 -10.55 -8.08
N MET A 33 15.43 -11.18 -8.52
CA MET A 33 15.86 -11.18 -9.92
C MET A 33 14.82 -11.84 -10.86
N PHE A 34 13.93 -12.68 -10.34
CA PHE A 34 12.88 -13.35 -11.10
C PHE A 34 11.48 -12.76 -10.91
N ASP A 35 11.27 -11.85 -9.95
CA ASP A 35 9.96 -11.23 -9.74
C ASP A 35 9.74 -10.12 -10.75
N LYS A 36 8.69 -10.28 -11.56
CA LYS A 36 8.25 -9.30 -12.55
C LYS A 36 6.77 -9.05 -12.31
N ILE A 37 6.39 -7.79 -12.38
CA ILE A 37 5.00 -7.36 -12.29
C ILE A 37 4.61 -6.63 -13.57
N SER A 38 3.46 -6.99 -14.13
CA SER A 38 2.86 -6.22 -15.21
C SER A 38 2.15 -5.00 -14.65
N ASP A 39 2.05 -3.93 -15.42
CA ASP A 39 1.38 -2.69 -14.98
C ASP A 39 -0.08 -2.95 -14.57
N ALA A 40 -0.77 -3.86 -15.27
CA ALA A 40 -2.13 -4.26 -14.92
C ALA A 40 -2.22 -4.93 -13.53
N GLN A 41 -1.26 -5.81 -13.21
CA GLN A 41 -1.19 -6.43 -11.88
C GLN A 41 -0.86 -5.40 -10.81
N ALA A 42 0.05 -4.46 -11.09
CA ALA A 42 0.39 -3.39 -10.17
C ALA A 42 -0.84 -2.51 -9.86
N VAL A 43 -1.59 -2.08 -10.88
CA VAL A 43 -2.83 -1.31 -10.70
C VAL A 43 -3.84 -2.09 -9.85
N THR A 44 -3.96 -3.39 -10.07
CA THR A 44 -4.88 -4.25 -9.31
C THR A 44 -4.48 -4.31 -7.83
N ILE A 45 -3.18 -4.50 -7.54
CA ILE A 45 -2.67 -4.51 -6.17
C ILE A 45 -2.90 -3.15 -5.52
N THR A 46 -2.57 -2.05 -6.19
CA THR A 46 -2.78 -0.69 -5.70
C THR A 46 -4.26 -0.42 -5.38
N TRP A 47 -5.17 -0.88 -6.24
CA TRP A 47 -6.60 -0.76 -6.04
C TRP A 47 -7.08 -1.47 -4.77
N PHE A 48 -6.71 -2.74 -4.59
CA PHE A 48 -7.08 -3.50 -3.38
C PHE A 48 -6.40 -2.96 -2.12
N LEU A 49 -5.18 -2.42 -2.24
CA LEU A 49 -4.52 -1.72 -1.15
C LEU A 49 -5.33 -0.48 -0.73
N GLY A 50 -5.79 0.32 -1.70
CA GLY A 50 -6.67 1.47 -1.45
C GLY A 50 -7.96 1.09 -0.73
N LEU A 51 -8.64 0.05 -1.23
CA LEU A 51 -9.85 -0.47 -0.61
C LEU A 51 -9.62 -0.96 0.82
N PHE A 52 -8.51 -1.65 1.07
CA PHE A 52 -8.15 -2.12 2.42
C PHE A 52 -7.98 -0.95 3.39
N PHE A 53 -7.23 0.09 2.99
CA PHE A 53 -7.06 1.28 3.81
C PHE A 53 -8.38 1.99 4.11
N LEU A 54 -9.26 2.09 3.11
CA LEU A 54 -10.58 2.71 3.27
C LEU A 54 -11.49 1.90 4.18
N ALA A 55 -11.68 0.62 3.88
CA ALA A 55 -12.62 -0.26 4.57
C ALA A 55 -12.20 -0.49 6.03
N CYS A 56 -10.90 -0.62 6.28
CA CYS A 56 -10.37 -0.80 7.63
C CYS A 56 -10.10 0.53 8.36
N ARG A 57 -10.41 1.69 7.74
CA ARG A 57 -10.16 3.04 8.29
C ARG A 57 -8.72 3.25 8.75
N ILE A 58 -7.77 2.76 7.97
CA ILE A 58 -6.35 2.86 8.27
C ILE A 58 -5.85 4.24 7.83
N PRO A 59 -5.14 4.99 8.68
CA PRO A 59 -4.58 6.26 8.28
C PRO A 59 -3.54 6.07 7.17
N PHE A 60 -3.61 6.88 6.10
CA PHE A 60 -2.73 6.77 4.93
C PHE A 60 -1.23 6.97 5.24
N GLN A 61 -0.90 7.50 6.42
CA GLN A 61 0.49 7.57 6.91
C GLN A 61 1.16 6.19 7.03
N VAL A 62 0.37 5.11 7.20
CA VAL A 62 0.89 3.75 7.31
C VAL A 62 1.59 3.29 6.03
N VAL A 63 1.22 3.80 4.86
CA VAL A 63 1.88 3.47 3.58
C VAL A 63 3.35 3.91 3.53
N ASP A 64 3.70 4.97 4.25
CA ASP A 64 5.09 5.44 4.34
C ASP A 64 5.84 4.84 5.54
N ASN A 65 5.18 4.00 6.34
CA ASN A 65 5.83 3.33 7.45
C ASN A 65 6.84 2.28 6.94
N PHE A 66 8.04 2.31 7.49
CA PHE A 66 9.12 1.38 7.12
C PHE A 66 8.71 -0.09 7.25
N PHE A 67 8.07 -0.48 8.36
CA PHE A 67 7.67 -1.87 8.58
C PHE A 67 6.58 -2.31 7.60
N PHE A 68 5.67 -1.41 7.25
CA PHE A 68 4.64 -1.69 6.24
C PHE A 68 5.26 -1.89 4.86
N ARG A 69 6.22 -1.05 4.46
CA ARG A 69 6.95 -1.22 3.20
C ARG A 69 7.76 -2.51 3.17
N GLN A 70 8.43 -2.88 4.26
CA GLN A 70 9.13 -4.17 4.35
C GLN A 70 8.17 -5.36 4.25
N PHE A 71 6.98 -5.26 4.83
CA PHE A 71 5.93 -6.28 4.68
C PHE A 71 5.48 -6.43 3.23
N ILE A 72 5.19 -5.32 2.54
CA ILE A 72 4.82 -5.34 1.12
C ILE A 72 5.96 -5.86 0.25
N ARG A 73 7.21 -5.45 0.53
CA ARG A 73 8.41 -5.95 -0.16
C ARG A 73 8.60 -7.44 0.03
N ALA A 74 8.30 -7.99 1.22
CA ALA A 74 8.37 -9.43 1.46
C ALA A 74 7.28 -10.22 0.72
N LEU A 75 6.11 -9.60 0.47
CA LEU A 75 5.04 -10.22 -0.31
C LEU A 75 5.31 -10.15 -1.82
N ARG A 76 5.69 -8.97 -2.32
CA ARG A 76 5.96 -8.74 -3.73
C ARG A 76 7.00 -7.64 -3.94
N PRO A 77 8.29 -8.01 -4.00
CA PRO A 77 9.38 -7.05 -4.12
C PRO A 77 9.28 -6.13 -5.34
N ALA A 78 8.93 -6.68 -6.51
CA ALA A 78 8.84 -5.91 -7.75
C ALA A 78 7.75 -4.82 -7.72
N TYR A 79 6.76 -4.95 -6.84
CA TYR A 79 5.74 -3.94 -6.63
C TYR A 79 6.24 -2.79 -5.76
N GLU A 80 6.99 -3.08 -4.69
CA GLU A 80 7.47 -2.04 -3.76
C GLU A 80 8.43 -1.06 -4.44
N ASP A 81 9.36 -1.58 -5.25
CA ASP A 81 10.42 -0.78 -5.87
C ASP A 81 9.90 0.24 -6.90
N ARG A 82 8.80 -0.07 -7.60
CA ARG A 82 8.36 0.70 -8.78
C ARG A 82 6.92 1.19 -8.75
N HIS A 83 6.04 0.53 -8.01
CA HIS A 83 4.59 0.77 -8.09
C HIS A 83 3.96 1.17 -6.75
N MET A 84 4.74 1.20 -5.66
CA MET A 84 4.24 1.58 -4.34
C MET A 84 3.70 3.03 -4.35
N PRO A 85 2.41 3.24 -4.04
CA PRO A 85 1.86 4.58 -3.94
C PRO A 85 2.43 5.30 -2.72
N GLY A 86 2.62 6.61 -2.82
CA GLY A 86 2.85 7.46 -1.64
C GLY A 86 1.54 7.86 -0.95
N ARG A 87 1.63 8.34 0.28
CA ARG A 87 0.46 8.83 1.05
C ARG A 87 -0.43 9.80 0.26
N THR A 88 0.17 10.77 -0.42
CA THR A 88 -0.58 11.80 -1.16
C THR A 88 -1.37 11.22 -2.33
N TYR A 89 -0.77 10.29 -3.07
CA TYR A 89 -1.46 9.63 -4.17
C TYR A 89 -2.65 8.82 -3.67
N LEU A 90 -2.45 8.09 -2.57
CA LEU A 90 -3.47 7.23 -1.98
C LEU A 90 -4.64 8.05 -1.39
N GLY A 91 -4.32 9.14 -0.69
CA GLY A 91 -5.32 10.00 -0.05
C GLY A 91 -6.09 10.93 -0.98
N ASN A 92 -5.48 11.34 -2.11
CA ASN A 92 -6.13 12.27 -3.04
C ASN A 92 -6.65 11.53 -4.27
N THR A 93 -5.73 10.96 -5.06
CA THR A 93 -6.05 10.41 -6.38
C THR A 93 -6.81 9.09 -6.26
N LEU A 94 -6.26 8.12 -5.53
CA LEU A 94 -6.88 6.80 -5.42
C LEU A 94 -8.23 6.86 -4.71
N LEU A 95 -8.32 7.69 -3.67
CA LEU A 95 -9.57 7.91 -2.95
C LEU A 95 -10.66 8.50 -3.85
N ALA A 96 -10.34 9.51 -4.65
CA ALA A 96 -11.27 10.08 -5.63
C ALA A 96 -11.72 9.02 -6.64
N THR A 97 -10.78 8.22 -7.20
CA THR A 97 -11.16 7.17 -8.15
C THR A 97 -12.08 6.09 -7.55
N ILE A 98 -11.87 5.73 -6.28
CA ILE A 98 -12.74 4.77 -5.58
C ILE A 98 -14.11 5.39 -5.36
N TYR A 99 -14.18 6.65 -4.96
CA TYR A 99 -15.43 7.37 -4.78
C TYR A 99 -16.24 7.40 -6.08
N ASP A 100 -15.63 7.85 -7.18
CA ASP A 100 -16.29 7.92 -8.49
C ASP A 100 -16.81 6.55 -8.94
N ASP A 101 -16.00 5.48 -8.77
CA ASP A 101 -16.42 4.12 -9.11
C ASP A 101 -17.58 3.63 -8.22
N THR A 102 -17.58 3.98 -6.94
CA THR A 102 -18.70 3.65 -6.04
C THR A 102 -19.97 4.42 -6.39
N GLU A 103 -19.87 5.70 -6.75
CA GLU A 103 -21.01 6.52 -7.16
C GLU A 103 -21.66 5.95 -8.43
N ILE A 104 -20.85 5.58 -9.43
CA ILE A 104 -21.34 4.93 -10.66
C ILE A 104 -22.04 3.60 -10.34
N LYS A 105 -21.48 2.78 -9.45
CA LYS A 105 -22.09 1.51 -9.05
C LYS A 105 -23.42 1.72 -8.32
N ILE A 106 -23.49 2.71 -7.44
CA ILE A 106 -24.71 3.06 -6.72
C ILE A 106 -25.76 3.59 -7.68
N ALA A 107 -25.41 4.50 -8.59
CA ALA A 107 -26.31 5.03 -9.60
C ALA A 107 -26.90 3.91 -10.49
N ARG A 108 -26.06 2.99 -10.96
CA ARG A 108 -26.52 1.81 -11.72
C ARG A 108 -27.44 0.90 -10.91
N ALA A 109 -27.13 0.68 -9.64
CA ALA A 109 -28.00 -0.11 -8.76
C ALA A 109 -29.34 0.59 -8.49
N LEU A 110 -29.33 1.93 -8.41
CA LEU A 110 -30.52 2.75 -8.25
C LEU A 110 -31.42 2.70 -9.50
N GLU A 111 -30.83 2.81 -10.70
CA GLU A 111 -31.53 2.65 -11.97
C GLU A 111 -32.14 1.25 -12.12
N ALA A 112 -31.39 0.21 -11.73
CA ALA A 112 -31.88 -1.17 -11.76
C ALA A 112 -33.02 -1.45 -10.77
N SER A 113 -33.15 -0.66 -9.71
CA SER A 113 -34.18 -0.81 -8.66
C SER A 113 -35.34 0.19 -8.79
N ALA A 114 -35.49 0.82 -9.96
CA ALA A 114 -36.55 1.77 -10.25
C ALA A 114 -37.94 1.23 -9.83
N GLY A 115 -38.57 1.88 -8.84
CA GLY A 115 -39.88 1.52 -8.28
C GLY A 115 -39.89 1.08 -6.81
N TYR A 116 -38.74 0.75 -6.20
CA TYR A 116 -38.65 0.32 -4.79
C TYR A 116 -38.04 1.37 -3.84
N TRP A 117 -37.54 2.48 -4.36
CA TRP A 117 -36.95 3.55 -3.55
C TRP A 117 -37.82 4.81 -3.63
N THR A 118 -38.07 5.42 -2.47
CA THR A 118 -38.72 6.73 -2.35
C THR A 118 -37.70 7.70 -1.76
N LEU A 119 -37.47 8.83 -2.45
CA LEU A 119 -36.59 9.88 -1.93
C LEU A 119 -37.43 10.74 -0.97
N SER A 120 -37.32 10.49 0.33
CA SER A 120 -37.86 11.41 1.34
C SER A 120 -36.93 12.61 1.45
N LEU A 121 -37.44 13.80 1.14
CA LEU A 121 -36.74 15.06 1.41
C LEU A 121 -37.02 15.44 2.87
N ASP A 122 -36.11 15.08 3.77
CA ASP A 122 -36.13 15.61 5.14
C ASP A 122 -35.63 17.06 5.12
N GLY A 123 -36.50 17.98 5.54
CA GLY A 123 -36.25 19.42 5.65
C GLY A 123 -35.92 19.89 7.06
#